data_AF-A0A352VV09-F1
#
_entry.id   AF-A0A352VV09-F1
#
_cell.length_a   1.000
_cell.length_b   1.000
_cell.length_c   1.000
_cell.angle_alpha   90.00
_cell.angle_beta   90.00
_cell.angle_gamma   90.00
#
_symmetry.space_group_name_H-M   'P 1'
#
loop_
_entity.id
_entity.type
_entity.pdbx_description
1 polymer ?
#
loop_
_entity_poly.entity_id
_entity_poly.type
_entity_poly.pdbx_seq_one_letter_code
_entity_poly.pdbx_strand_id
1 'polypeptide(L)'
;MNYNDIIPLPKIINNSRISLPLKKGIIEIKSDFKTDRLLKTLNAVKNFNIKLLIKKYELDTLPEIPQKAVKESYVLEISKEKILIKSLTEQGAFYAIKTLLQLLENQNTLPVINIQDWPDMEIRGMHMTLGSGNMPSFEKMKEIILKYADYKLNTFVIEYDNRFPWKKHPALVHESTFTRDQIIELIALAEDNFIELIPLLDSLGHAEHYLIHEQYSYLRELPEHINEMCPCNPKTMIFIKELWEEILDIHKNSRYAHITGDEVFRMGDFCPECKKYARQGKLADLYAQYYRNLSNWIKSKGKIPIIWGDMLIKYPEYINEFPKDIIINDWLYYGVDADYWNFCHARANPEGFISKERLKTFETYWHQDGDKNKFTPYPFYKFFKDHGFKTIAASAVGRAIDAKYPVSSFYQRFANNKQFAATVVKNNGEGLIGTFWSVSSMAHSTWFGALSGAEFTWHFHDVSYEEFAKKFSVNFLRQSKIFGTKIMELGSRLYPENTGFISLSQKKTEPFDPFPDFKKTGNSAADTYVKILAMINGLNILDTKISEKTMEIDRLFLGTGNSEHIDISKSANSSISTCMPEKAPAFSMKSGTQEIMGMEFNIDVDKLITIVKG
;
A
#
# COMPACT_ATOMS: atom_id res chain seq x y z
N MET A 1 11.05 17.41 -17.68
CA MET A 1 10.78 16.98 -16.29
C MET A 1 12.03 17.26 -15.44
N ASN A 2 11.85 17.64 -14.17
CA ASN A 2 12.95 18.02 -13.26
C ASN A 2 13.50 16.74 -12.61
N TYR A 3 14.81 16.60 -12.41
CA TYR A 3 15.39 15.45 -11.69
C TYR A 3 14.90 15.36 -10.22
N ASN A 4 14.36 16.46 -9.68
CA ASN A 4 13.65 16.47 -8.40
C ASN A 4 12.32 15.69 -8.44
N ASP A 5 11.80 15.37 -9.63
CA ASP A 5 10.55 14.65 -9.79
C ASP A 5 10.75 13.12 -9.62
N ILE A 6 11.98 12.56 -9.60
CA ILE A 6 12.23 11.10 -9.49
C ILE A 6 11.60 10.52 -8.20
N ILE A 7 11.00 9.32 -8.31
CA ILE A 7 10.48 8.54 -7.17
C ILE A 7 11.11 7.13 -7.19
N PRO A 8 11.76 6.66 -6.12
CA PRO A 8 12.17 7.44 -4.96
C PRO A 8 13.26 8.47 -5.29
N LEU A 9 13.25 9.62 -4.61
CA LEU A 9 14.26 10.67 -4.76
C LEU A 9 15.67 10.18 -4.36
N PRO A 10 16.67 10.27 -5.26
CA PRO A 10 18.03 9.88 -4.93
C PRO A 10 18.67 10.71 -3.81
N LYS A 11 19.57 10.10 -3.04
CA LYS A 11 20.23 10.75 -1.89
C LYS A 11 21.15 11.90 -2.27
N ILE A 12 22.03 11.71 -3.25
CA ILE A 12 23.00 12.72 -3.67
C ILE A 12 22.84 12.97 -5.16
N ILE A 13 22.58 14.23 -5.51
CA ILE A 13 22.38 14.67 -6.89
C ILE A 13 23.25 15.91 -7.17
N ASN A 14 24.18 15.78 -8.11
CA ASN A 14 25.03 16.87 -8.58
C ASN A 14 24.72 17.16 -10.05
N ASN A 15 24.15 18.33 -10.35
CA ASN A 15 23.71 18.72 -11.70
C ASN A 15 24.43 19.96 -12.21
N SER A 16 24.68 20.01 -13.51
CA SER A 16 25.33 21.14 -14.21
C SER A 16 24.36 22.14 -14.86
N ARG A 17 23.04 22.00 -14.66
CA ARG A 17 21.94 22.72 -15.38
C ARG A 17 21.91 22.51 -16.91
N ILE A 18 22.87 21.76 -17.46
CA ILE A 18 22.95 21.42 -18.88
C ILE A 18 22.04 20.22 -19.16
N SER A 19 21.30 20.26 -20.26
CA SER A 19 20.54 19.12 -20.78
C SER A 19 20.90 18.85 -22.23
N LEU A 20 20.95 17.58 -22.61
CA LEU A 20 21.38 17.10 -23.93
C LEU A 20 20.16 16.63 -24.73
N PRO A 21 20.02 16.98 -26.00
CA PRO A 21 18.94 16.43 -26.83
C PRO A 21 19.13 14.92 -27.03
N LEU A 22 18.06 14.16 -26.80
CA LEU A 22 18.00 12.73 -27.07
C LEU A 22 17.77 12.52 -28.58
N LYS A 23 18.79 12.05 -29.30
CA LYS A 23 18.64 11.53 -30.67
C LYS A 23 18.30 10.03 -30.62
N LYS A 24 17.56 9.48 -31.60
CA LYS A 24 17.21 8.03 -31.65
C LYS A 24 18.35 7.18 -32.24
N GLY A 25 18.53 5.95 -31.72
CA GLY A 25 19.42 4.90 -32.25
C GLY A 25 20.63 4.57 -31.36
N ILE A 26 20.86 3.31 -30.96
CA ILE A 26 21.96 2.93 -30.04
C ILE A 26 23.33 3.05 -30.72
N ILE A 27 24.33 3.56 -29.99
CA ILE A 27 25.75 3.44 -30.39
C ILE A 27 26.40 2.20 -29.75
N GLU A 28 26.27 1.99 -28.43
CA GLU A 28 26.94 0.89 -27.72
C GLU A 28 26.39 0.66 -26.29
N ILE A 29 26.12 -0.60 -25.90
CA ILE A 29 25.87 -1.00 -24.50
C ILE A 29 26.93 -2.01 -24.08
N LYS A 30 27.68 -1.71 -23.01
CA LYS A 30 28.64 -2.64 -22.40
C LYS A 30 28.35 -2.80 -20.91
N SER A 31 28.33 -4.04 -20.44
CA SER A 31 28.10 -4.37 -19.04
C SER A 31 29.11 -5.40 -18.55
N ASP A 32 29.70 -5.15 -17.38
CA ASP A 32 30.50 -6.14 -16.66
C ASP A 32 29.62 -7.25 -16.04
N PHE A 33 28.35 -6.95 -15.77
CA PHE A 33 27.35 -7.93 -15.34
C PHE A 33 26.74 -8.62 -16.57
N LYS A 34 26.88 -9.94 -16.65
CA LYS A 34 26.40 -10.77 -17.77
C LYS A 34 25.24 -11.66 -17.33
N THR A 35 24.08 -11.05 -17.10
CA THR A 35 22.88 -11.74 -16.61
C THR A 35 21.68 -11.39 -17.48
N ASP A 36 20.79 -12.37 -17.70
CA ASP A 36 19.59 -12.19 -18.52
C ASP A 36 18.64 -11.13 -17.94
N ARG A 37 18.62 -11.03 -16.61
CA ARG A 37 17.85 -10.04 -15.85
C ARG A 37 18.17 -8.61 -16.26
N LEU A 38 19.45 -8.22 -16.18
CA LEU A 38 19.87 -6.87 -16.55
C LEU A 38 19.62 -6.60 -18.04
N LEU A 39 19.86 -7.59 -18.91
CA LEU A 39 19.62 -7.48 -20.35
C LEU A 39 18.14 -7.19 -20.69
N LYS A 40 17.19 -7.83 -19.99
CA LYS A 40 15.75 -7.55 -20.13
C LYS A 40 15.43 -6.10 -19.77
N THR A 41 15.95 -5.59 -18.66
CA THR A 41 15.74 -4.19 -18.25
C THR A 41 16.36 -3.20 -19.24
N LEU A 42 17.53 -3.53 -19.80
CA LEU A 42 18.22 -2.70 -20.78
C LEU A 42 17.48 -2.56 -22.10
N ASN A 43 16.61 -3.51 -22.48
CA ASN A 43 15.77 -3.37 -23.68
C ASN A 43 14.93 -2.08 -23.66
N ALA A 44 14.50 -1.61 -22.49
CA ALA A 44 13.76 -0.35 -22.38
C ALA A 44 14.64 0.89 -22.69
N VAL A 45 15.96 0.78 -22.54
CA VAL A 45 16.94 1.85 -22.80
C VAL A 45 17.46 1.81 -24.25
N LYS A 46 17.15 0.76 -25.02
CA LYS A 46 17.65 0.53 -26.39
C LYS A 46 17.18 1.53 -27.45
N ASN A 47 16.36 2.52 -27.11
CA ASN A 47 15.80 3.46 -28.10
C ASN A 47 16.56 4.80 -28.19
N PHE A 48 17.67 4.98 -27.47
CA PHE A 48 18.36 6.28 -27.32
C PHE A 48 19.82 6.29 -27.84
N ASN A 49 20.25 7.40 -28.43
CA ASN A 49 21.59 7.63 -29.03
C ASN A 49 22.67 8.01 -28.02
N ILE A 50 22.92 7.09 -27.09
CA ILE A 50 23.93 7.27 -26.05
C ILE A 50 24.70 5.95 -25.85
N LYS A 51 26.00 6.07 -25.56
CA LYS A 51 26.84 4.96 -25.10
C LYS A 51 26.58 4.69 -23.63
N LEU A 52 26.07 3.50 -23.31
CA LEU A 52 25.81 3.07 -21.93
C LEU A 52 26.89 2.08 -21.48
N LEU A 53 27.62 2.44 -20.43
CA LEU A 53 28.61 1.60 -19.78
C LEU A 53 28.14 1.24 -18.38
N ILE A 54 28.11 -0.05 -18.06
CA ILE A 54 27.75 -0.57 -16.74
C ILE A 54 28.95 -1.33 -16.23
N LYS A 55 29.50 -0.87 -15.12
CA LYS A 55 30.78 -1.36 -14.62
C LYS A 55 30.65 -1.86 -13.19
N LYS A 56 31.31 -2.98 -12.91
CA LYS A 56 31.49 -3.48 -11.55
C LYS A 56 32.64 -2.72 -10.91
N TYR A 57 32.41 -2.15 -9.73
CA TYR A 57 33.41 -1.37 -8.99
C TYR A 57 33.81 -2.06 -7.68
N GLU A 58 34.92 -1.58 -7.10
CA GLU A 58 35.33 -1.86 -5.72
C GLU A 58 34.97 -0.64 -4.84
N LEU A 59 34.79 -0.85 -3.53
CA LEU A 59 34.17 0.11 -2.59
C LEU A 59 34.87 1.48 -2.51
N ASP A 60 36.15 1.56 -2.88
CA ASP A 60 37.06 2.70 -2.65
C ASP A 60 36.71 4.01 -3.40
N THR A 61 35.57 4.05 -4.11
CA THR A 61 35.13 5.21 -4.90
C THR A 61 33.73 5.73 -4.55
N LEU A 62 33.08 5.13 -3.55
CA LEU A 62 31.76 5.53 -3.08
C LEU A 62 31.86 6.34 -1.77
N PRO A 63 30.92 7.26 -1.47
CA PRO A 63 30.80 7.86 -0.14
C PRO A 63 30.62 6.77 0.94
N GLU A 64 30.71 7.13 2.22
CA GLU A 64 30.40 6.20 3.31
C GLU A 64 28.96 5.69 3.19
N ILE A 65 28.80 4.48 2.63
CA ILE A 65 27.52 3.80 2.47
C ILE A 65 27.34 2.85 3.66
N PRO A 66 26.18 2.87 4.34
CA PRO A 66 25.89 1.91 5.39
C PRO A 66 26.02 0.48 4.88
N GLN A 67 26.70 -0.41 5.61
CA GLN A 67 26.96 -1.79 5.18
C GLN A 67 25.70 -2.54 4.71
N LYS A 68 24.54 -2.28 5.34
CA LYS A 68 23.24 -2.87 4.98
C LYS A 68 22.74 -2.44 3.59
N ALA A 69 23.15 -1.29 3.09
CA ALA A 69 22.70 -0.70 1.82
C ALA A 69 23.69 -0.91 0.66
N VAL A 70 24.92 -1.39 0.95
CA VAL A 70 26.02 -1.60 -0.01
C VAL A 70 25.60 -2.48 -1.19
N LYS A 71 24.72 -3.48 -0.97
CA LYS A 71 24.25 -4.35 -2.05
C LYS A 71 23.40 -3.61 -3.08
N GLU A 72 22.68 -2.57 -2.68
CA GLU A 72 21.68 -1.88 -3.51
C GLU A 72 22.17 -0.51 -3.99
N SER A 73 23.39 -0.13 -3.61
CA SER A 73 23.97 1.17 -3.93
C SER A 73 24.48 1.25 -5.37
N TYR A 74 24.45 2.47 -5.92
CA TYR A 74 24.95 2.73 -7.26
C TYR A 74 25.38 4.19 -7.45
N VAL A 75 26.13 4.41 -8.53
CA VAL A 75 26.41 5.72 -9.11
C VAL A 75 25.90 5.74 -10.55
N LEU A 76 25.20 6.81 -10.92
CA LEU A 76 24.75 7.09 -12.27
C LEU A 76 25.32 8.44 -12.73
N GLU A 77 26.25 8.38 -13.68
CA GLU A 77 26.90 9.54 -14.30
C GLU A 77 26.39 9.71 -15.73
N ILE A 78 25.75 10.83 -16.01
CA ILE A 78 25.29 11.22 -17.34
C ILE A 78 26.12 12.40 -17.81
N SER A 79 26.86 12.20 -18.90
CA SER A 79 27.74 13.21 -19.51
C SER A 79 27.35 13.46 -20.97
N LYS A 80 28.04 14.41 -21.61
CA LYS A 80 27.89 14.69 -23.05
C LYS A 80 28.23 13.51 -23.95
N GLU A 81 29.09 12.59 -23.48
CA GLU A 81 29.68 11.53 -24.29
C GLU A 81 29.06 10.15 -24.01
N LYS A 82 28.66 9.90 -22.76
CA LYS A 82 28.24 8.59 -22.28
C LYS A 82 27.38 8.67 -21.02
N ILE A 83 26.65 7.59 -20.78
CA ILE A 83 26.08 7.24 -19.48
C ILE A 83 26.95 6.15 -18.86
N LEU A 84 27.35 6.34 -17.60
CA LEU A 84 28.12 5.39 -16.83
C LEU A 84 27.36 5.02 -15.56
N ILE A 85 27.08 3.72 -15.40
CA ILE A 85 26.55 3.12 -14.18
C ILE A 85 27.68 2.37 -13.48
N LYS A 86 27.83 2.62 -12.18
CA LYS A 86 28.79 1.92 -11.31
C LYS A 86 28.03 1.29 -10.15
N SER A 87 28.27 0.01 -9.89
CA SER A 87 27.73 -0.68 -8.72
C SER A 87 28.61 -1.86 -8.32
N LEU A 88 28.44 -2.33 -7.09
CA LEU A 88 29.13 -3.53 -6.58
C LEU A 88 28.41 -4.81 -7.01
N THR A 89 27.08 -4.73 -7.11
CA THR A 89 26.20 -5.85 -7.44
C THR A 89 25.35 -5.54 -8.67
N GLU A 90 24.77 -6.59 -9.24
CA GLU A 90 23.75 -6.47 -10.27
C GLU A 90 22.50 -5.72 -9.78
N GLN A 91 22.10 -5.89 -8.51
CA GLN A 91 20.93 -5.24 -7.93
C GLN A 91 21.08 -3.70 -7.90
N GLY A 92 22.26 -3.21 -7.50
CA GLY A 92 22.57 -1.79 -7.57
C GLY A 92 22.52 -1.26 -9.01
N ALA A 93 23.08 -2.00 -9.98
CA ALA A 93 23.00 -1.63 -11.40
C ALA A 93 21.54 -1.59 -11.90
N PHE A 94 20.72 -2.55 -11.50
CA PHE A 94 19.30 -2.59 -11.83
C PHE A 94 18.57 -1.34 -11.33
N TYR A 95 18.78 -0.92 -10.08
CA TYR A 95 18.16 0.30 -9.55
C TYR A 95 18.69 1.58 -10.21
N ALA A 96 19.96 1.62 -10.60
CA ALA A 96 20.50 2.71 -11.41
C ALA A 96 19.78 2.83 -12.76
N ILE A 97 19.48 1.69 -13.40
CA ILE A 97 18.70 1.66 -14.65
C ILE A 97 17.27 2.15 -14.42
N LYS A 98 16.62 1.78 -13.31
CA LYS A 98 15.27 2.30 -12.98
C LYS A 98 15.27 3.82 -12.83
N THR A 99 16.28 4.39 -12.17
CA THR A 99 16.46 5.85 -12.09
C THR A 99 16.69 6.47 -13.46
N LEU A 100 17.53 5.87 -14.29
CA LEU A 100 17.78 6.31 -15.67
C LEU A 100 16.51 6.29 -16.52
N LEU A 101 15.69 5.24 -16.40
CA LEU A 101 14.43 5.11 -17.14
C LEU A 101 13.45 6.24 -16.79
N GLN A 102 13.32 6.59 -15.51
CA GLN A 102 12.50 7.74 -15.09
C GLN A 102 13.02 9.07 -15.67
N LEU A 103 14.35 9.26 -15.72
CA LEU A 103 14.95 10.45 -16.32
C LEU A 103 14.72 10.54 -17.85
N LEU A 104 14.63 9.39 -18.52
CA LEU A 104 14.37 9.28 -19.96
C LEU A 104 12.89 9.41 -20.31
N GLU A 105 11.99 9.08 -19.38
CA GLU A 105 10.57 8.98 -19.65
C GLU A 105 9.97 10.34 -20.06
N ASN A 106 9.34 10.38 -21.23
CA ASN A 106 8.68 11.55 -21.82
C ASN A 106 9.58 12.80 -21.99
N GLN A 107 10.89 12.61 -22.10
CA GLN A 107 11.83 13.71 -22.35
C GLN A 107 12.45 13.62 -23.74
N ASN A 108 12.59 14.78 -24.38
CA ASN A 108 13.43 14.94 -25.57
C ASN A 108 14.87 15.32 -25.18
N THR A 109 15.14 15.46 -23.88
CA THR A 109 16.46 15.82 -23.37
C THR A 109 16.83 14.99 -22.14
N LEU A 110 18.13 14.81 -21.91
CA LEU A 110 18.67 14.12 -20.75
C LEU A 110 19.60 15.07 -19.98
N PRO A 111 19.43 15.25 -18.66
CA PRO A 111 20.27 16.16 -17.88
C PRO A 111 21.69 15.61 -17.73
N VAL A 112 22.69 16.49 -17.78
CA VAL A 112 24.07 16.17 -17.39
C VAL A 112 24.16 16.20 -15.88
N ILE A 113 24.19 15.01 -15.27
CA ILE A 113 23.96 14.80 -13.84
C ILE A 113 24.84 13.66 -13.32
N ASN A 114 25.19 13.74 -12.04
CA ASN A 114 25.84 12.68 -11.29
C ASN A 114 24.98 12.36 -10.07
N ILE A 115 24.53 11.11 -9.96
CA ILE A 115 23.69 10.61 -8.88
C ILE A 115 24.47 9.54 -8.12
N GLN A 116 24.47 9.63 -6.79
CA GLN A 116 24.94 8.56 -5.89
C GLN A 116 23.80 8.22 -4.95
N ASP A 117 23.47 6.94 -4.82
CA ASP A 117 22.21 6.54 -4.22
C ASP A 117 22.24 5.15 -3.59
N TRP A 118 21.44 4.97 -2.54
CA TRP A 118 21.29 3.74 -1.76
C TRP A 118 20.04 3.85 -0.86
N PRO A 119 19.41 2.73 -0.44
CA PRO A 119 18.22 2.77 0.42
C PRO A 119 18.55 2.98 1.91
N ASP A 120 17.61 3.57 2.66
CA ASP A 120 17.65 3.66 4.13
C ASP A 120 17.22 2.37 4.84
N MET A 121 16.36 1.57 4.18
CA MET A 121 15.73 0.37 4.73
C MET A 121 16.01 -0.86 3.87
N GLU A 122 16.21 -2.02 4.52
CA GLU A 122 16.42 -3.31 3.83
C GLU A 122 15.10 -3.85 3.27
N ILE A 123 14.00 -3.78 4.03
CA ILE A 123 12.69 -4.25 3.60
C ILE A 123 11.83 -3.07 3.16
N ARG A 124 11.45 -3.07 1.89
CA ARG A 124 10.63 -2.01 1.27
C ARG A 124 9.50 -2.69 0.53
N GLY A 125 8.40 -2.90 1.25
CA GLY A 125 7.42 -3.89 0.87
C GLY A 125 6.01 -3.38 0.66
N MET A 126 5.24 -4.20 -0.04
CA MET A 126 3.78 -4.10 -0.12
C MET A 126 3.17 -5.43 0.31
N HIS A 127 1.96 -5.39 0.82
CA HIS A 127 1.14 -6.56 1.14
C HIS A 127 -0.17 -6.49 0.35
N MET A 128 -0.69 -7.65 -0.07
CA MET A 128 -1.99 -7.79 -0.73
C MET A 128 -2.69 -9.07 -0.30
N THR A 129 -3.94 -8.95 0.09
CA THR A 129 -4.86 -10.08 0.31
C THR A 129 -5.49 -10.52 -1.01
N LEU A 130 -5.60 -11.82 -1.26
CA LEU A 130 -6.27 -12.34 -2.47
C LEU A 130 -7.75 -12.71 -2.22
N GLY A 131 -8.16 -13.01 -0.98
CA GLY A 131 -9.46 -13.59 -0.66
C GLY A 131 -10.64 -12.62 -0.54
N SER A 132 -10.41 -11.32 -0.36
CA SER A 132 -11.46 -10.36 0.05
C SER A 132 -12.27 -9.71 -1.10
N GLY A 133 -12.29 -10.34 -2.29
CA GLY A 133 -13.29 -10.08 -3.34
C GLY A 133 -12.72 -9.74 -4.71
N ASN A 134 -11.86 -8.72 -4.80
CA ASN A 134 -11.32 -8.22 -6.08
C ASN A 134 -9.88 -8.70 -6.34
N MET A 135 -9.71 -10.02 -6.49
CA MET A 135 -8.43 -10.62 -6.88
C MET A 135 -7.99 -10.08 -8.26
N PRO A 136 -6.79 -9.50 -8.41
CA PRO A 136 -6.31 -9.06 -9.71
C PRO A 136 -6.18 -10.23 -10.68
N SER A 137 -6.34 -9.98 -11.98
CA SER A 137 -6.02 -10.99 -13.00
C SER A 137 -4.54 -11.35 -12.97
N PHE A 138 -4.19 -12.50 -13.55
CA PHE A 138 -2.80 -12.95 -13.65
C PHE A 138 -1.89 -11.93 -14.32
N GLU A 139 -2.31 -11.36 -15.45
CA GLU A 139 -1.57 -10.29 -16.13
C GLU A 139 -1.46 -9.04 -15.27
N LYS A 140 -2.52 -8.69 -14.52
CA LYS A 140 -2.47 -7.53 -13.63
C LYS A 140 -1.49 -7.71 -12.48
N MET A 141 -1.37 -8.93 -11.94
CA MET A 141 -0.36 -9.24 -10.93
C MET A 141 1.06 -9.07 -11.46
N LYS A 142 1.32 -9.49 -12.71
CA LYS A 142 2.61 -9.26 -13.38
C LYS A 142 2.91 -7.77 -13.52
N GLU A 143 1.93 -6.97 -13.95
CA GLU A 143 2.08 -5.50 -14.02
C GLU A 143 2.39 -4.88 -12.66
N ILE A 144 1.70 -5.31 -11.60
CA ILE A 144 1.91 -4.81 -10.23
C ILE A 144 3.34 -5.10 -9.78
N ILE A 145 3.83 -6.33 -9.94
CA ILE A 145 5.21 -6.72 -9.60
C ILE A 145 6.22 -5.86 -10.34
N LEU A 146 6.07 -5.71 -11.66
CA LEU A 146 6.97 -4.89 -12.47
C LEU A 146 6.95 -3.42 -12.04
N LYS A 147 5.77 -2.88 -11.70
CA LYS A 147 5.64 -1.51 -11.21
C LYS A 147 6.27 -1.33 -9.84
N TYR A 148 6.12 -2.26 -8.91
CA TYR A 148 6.85 -2.19 -7.64
C TYR A 148 8.37 -2.15 -7.86
N ALA A 149 8.88 -2.93 -8.83
CA ALA A 149 10.30 -2.92 -9.15
C ALA A 149 10.76 -1.61 -9.80
N ASP A 150 9.93 -0.98 -10.63
CA ASP A 150 10.20 0.35 -11.22
C ASP A 150 10.46 1.42 -10.15
N TYR A 151 9.80 1.28 -8.99
CA TYR A 151 9.91 2.18 -7.84
C TYR A 151 10.78 1.64 -6.71
N LYS A 152 11.64 0.64 -7.01
CA LYS A 152 12.65 0.10 -6.10
C LYS A 152 12.13 -0.54 -4.80
N LEU A 153 10.85 -0.93 -4.80
CA LEU A 153 10.32 -1.86 -3.80
C LEU A 153 10.93 -3.25 -4.07
N ASN A 154 11.19 -4.01 -3.00
CA ASN A 154 11.90 -5.28 -3.09
C ASN A 154 11.19 -6.44 -2.36
N THR A 155 10.02 -6.17 -1.79
CA THR A 155 9.26 -7.15 -1.02
C THR A 155 7.80 -7.09 -1.42
N PHE A 156 7.18 -8.25 -1.69
CA PHE A 156 5.75 -8.35 -1.92
C PHE A 156 5.18 -9.51 -1.11
N VAL A 157 4.42 -9.19 -0.07
CA VAL A 157 3.73 -10.17 0.77
C VAL A 157 2.37 -10.48 0.14
N ILE A 158 2.14 -11.75 -0.16
CA ILE A 158 0.86 -12.23 -0.69
C ILE A 158 0.15 -13.04 0.40
N GLU A 159 -0.99 -12.54 0.84
CA GLU A 159 -1.90 -13.23 1.74
C GLU A 159 -2.88 -14.06 0.92
N TYR A 160 -2.73 -15.38 1.06
CA TYR A 160 -3.38 -16.33 0.16
C TYR A 160 -4.84 -16.62 0.52
N ASP A 161 -5.27 -16.49 1.77
CA ASP A 161 -6.63 -16.84 2.22
C ASP A 161 -7.11 -18.19 1.63
N ASN A 162 -8.24 -18.19 0.92
CA ASN A 162 -8.79 -19.30 0.12
C ASN A 162 -8.35 -19.28 -1.37
N ARG A 163 -7.30 -18.56 -1.74
CA ARG A 163 -6.81 -18.35 -3.12
C ARG A 163 -5.48 -19.06 -3.40
N PHE A 164 -5.27 -20.22 -2.77
CA PHE A 164 -4.12 -21.09 -3.05
C PHE A 164 -4.58 -22.44 -3.64
N PRO A 165 -3.88 -22.98 -4.66
CA PRO A 165 -4.25 -24.23 -5.34
C PRO A 165 -3.86 -25.47 -4.51
N TRP A 166 -4.55 -25.67 -3.39
CA TRP A 166 -4.37 -26.78 -2.45
C TRP A 166 -4.59 -28.14 -3.11
N LYS A 167 -3.63 -29.06 -2.97
CA LYS A 167 -3.79 -30.46 -3.42
C LYS A 167 -4.30 -31.36 -2.30
N LYS A 168 -3.83 -31.17 -1.07
CA LYS A 168 -4.27 -31.97 0.08
C LYS A 168 -5.66 -31.57 0.56
N HIS A 169 -6.03 -30.31 0.35
CA HIS A 169 -7.29 -29.72 0.80
C HIS A 169 -8.08 -29.10 -0.36
N PRO A 170 -8.49 -29.87 -1.39
CA PRO A 170 -9.09 -29.33 -2.61
C PRO A 170 -10.41 -28.56 -2.36
N ALA A 171 -11.12 -28.87 -1.27
CA ALA A 171 -12.34 -28.16 -0.89
C ALA A 171 -12.11 -26.67 -0.54
N LEU A 172 -10.88 -26.27 -0.21
CA LEU A 172 -10.52 -24.88 0.10
C LEU A 172 -10.25 -24.05 -1.15
N VAL A 173 -10.12 -24.68 -2.32
CA VAL A 173 -9.70 -24.01 -3.56
C VAL A 173 -10.88 -23.26 -4.15
N HIS A 174 -10.80 -21.93 -4.15
CA HIS A 174 -11.77 -21.11 -4.88
C HIS A 174 -11.56 -21.19 -6.39
N GLU A 175 -12.62 -21.05 -7.19
CA GLU A 175 -12.56 -21.14 -8.66
C GLU A 175 -11.65 -20.10 -9.32
N SER A 176 -11.52 -18.92 -8.71
CA SER A 176 -10.67 -17.82 -9.22
C SER A 176 -9.19 -17.95 -8.83
N THR A 177 -8.80 -19.05 -8.19
CA THR A 177 -7.44 -19.28 -7.69
C THR A 177 -6.45 -19.39 -8.84
N PHE A 178 -5.28 -18.76 -8.69
CA PHE A 178 -4.18 -18.98 -9.63
C PHE A 178 -3.72 -20.43 -9.59
N THR A 179 -3.42 -20.98 -10.76
CA THR A 179 -2.78 -22.29 -10.86
C THR A 179 -1.38 -22.27 -10.23
N ARG A 180 -0.84 -23.43 -9.86
CA ARG A 180 0.53 -23.52 -9.32
C ARG A 180 1.56 -22.95 -10.29
N ASP A 181 1.43 -23.23 -11.58
CA ASP A 181 2.34 -22.74 -12.61
C ASP A 181 2.30 -21.21 -12.72
N GLN A 182 1.12 -20.61 -12.61
CA GLN A 182 0.97 -19.15 -12.54
C GLN A 182 1.67 -18.58 -11.31
N ILE A 183 1.51 -19.18 -10.12
CA ILE A 183 2.21 -18.71 -8.91
C ILE A 183 3.73 -18.82 -9.08
N ILE A 184 4.22 -19.94 -9.64
CA ILE A 184 5.64 -20.14 -9.95
C ILE A 184 6.15 -19.06 -10.93
N GLU A 185 5.36 -18.73 -11.97
CA GLU A 185 5.70 -17.66 -12.92
C GLU A 185 5.74 -16.29 -12.24
N LEU A 186 4.81 -15.97 -11.34
CA LEU A 186 4.82 -14.72 -10.58
C LEU A 186 6.05 -14.62 -9.67
N ILE A 187 6.42 -15.72 -9.00
CA ILE A 187 7.63 -15.77 -8.16
C ILE A 187 8.87 -15.54 -9.02
N ALA A 188 9.00 -16.26 -10.14
CA ALA A 188 10.14 -16.10 -11.05
C ALA A 188 10.23 -14.67 -11.59
N LEU A 189 9.10 -14.06 -11.96
CA LEU A 189 9.03 -12.67 -12.41
C LEU A 189 9.47 -11.68 -11.31
N ALA A 190 9.00 -11.89 -10.09
CA ALA A 190 9.37 -11.07 -8.93
C ALA A 190 10.88 -11.17 -8.66
N GLU A 191 11.41 -12.39 -8.60
CA GLU A 191 12.84 -12.64 -8.40
C GLU A 191 13.69 -12.00 -9.50
N ASP A 192 13.28 -12.15 -10.76
CA ASP A 192 13.89 -11.50 -11.92
C ASP A 192 13.92 -9.97 -11.83
N ASN A 193 13.14 -9.37 -10.94
CA ASN A 193 13.10 -7.93 -10.72
C ASN A 193 13.53 -7.53 -9.30
N PHE A 194 14.28 -8.40 -8.61
CA PHE A 194 14.77 -8.20 -7.24
C PHE A 194 13.64 -7.95 -6.22
N ILE A 195 12.47 -8.55 -6.44
CA ILE A 195 11.37 -8.59 -5.48
C ILE A 195 11.29 -9.99 -4.88
N GLU A 196 11.30 -10.05 -3.56
CA GLU A 196 11.01 -11.26 -2.81
C GLU A 196 9.50 -11.38 -2.57
N LEU A 197 8.90 -12.47 -3.08
CA LEU A 197 7.49 -12.75 -2.92
C LEU A 197 7.27 -13.64 -1.68
N ILE A 198 6.85 -13.02 -0.58
CA ILE A 198 6.70 -13.66 0.74
C ILE A 198 5.27 -14.22 0.86
N PRO A 199 5.10 -15.51 1.14
CA PRO A 199 3.79 -16.06 1.43
C PRO A 199 3.32 -15.67 2.84
N LEU A 200 2.06 -15.28 2.96
CA LEU A 200 1.34 -15.09 4.20
C LEU A 200 0.16 -16.05 4.25
N LEU A 201 0.02 -16.75 5.37
CA LEU A 201 -1.05 -17.70 5.62
C LEU A 201 -1.59 -17.58 7.05
N ASP A 202 -2.90 -17.44 7.16
CA ASP A 202 -3.57 -17.45 8.45
C ASP A 202 -3.40 -18.77 9.18
N SER A 203 -2.76 -18.67 10.35
CA SER A 203 -2.28 -19.85 11.08
C SER A 203 -2.96 -20.07 12.43
N LEU A 204 -3.93 -19.22 12.82
CA LEU A 204 -4.78 -19.47 13.99
C LEU A 204 -6.08 -18.63 13.97
N GLY A 205 -5.94 -17.31 13.97
CA GLY A 205 -7.02 -16.33 13.74
C GLY A 205 -7.30 -16.16 12.25
N HIS A 206 -8.25 -15.28 11.91
CA HIS A 206 -8.70 -15.04 10.53
C HIS A 206 -8.94 -16.32 9.73
N ALA A 207 -9.42 -17.37 10.37
CA ALA A 207 -9.53 -18.70 9.79
C ALA A 207 -10.85 -18.93 9.03
N GLU A 208 -11.64 -17.88 8.76
CA GLU A 208 -13.00 -17.97 8.20
C GLU A 208 -13.01 -18.71 6.87
N HIS A 209 -11.98 -18.47 6.06
CA HIS A 209 -11.83 -19.08 4.75
C HIS A 209 -11.54 -20.60 4.81
N TYR A 210 -11.06 -21.12 5.94
CA TYR A 210 -10.99 -22.57 6.18
C TYR A 210 -12.25 -23.08 6.85
N LEU A 211 -12.68 -22.39 7.91
CA LEU A 211 -13.68 -22.89 8.86
C LEU A 211 -15.11 -22.69 8.38
N ILE A 212 -15.36 -21.93 7.31
CA ILE A 212 -16.66 -21.90 6.64
C ILE A 212 -17.09 -23.27 6.11
N HIS A 213 -16.12 -24.14 5.75
CA HIS A 213 -16.42 -25.48 5.29
C HIS A 213 -16.69 -26.41 6.48
N GLU A 214 -17.86 -27.07 6.46
CA GLU A 214 -18.32 -27.94 7.56
C GLU A 214 -17.31 -29.03 7.95
N GLN A 215 -16.60 -29.59 6.97
CA GLN A 215 -15.58 -30.62 7.20
C GLN A 215 -14.40 -30.16 8.07
N TYR A 216 -14.16 -28.85 8.21
CA TYR A 216 -13.12 -28.28 9.08
C TYR A 216 -13.69 -27.69 10.38
N SER A 217 -15.00 -27.77 10.62
CA SER A 217 -15.64 -27.21 11.81
C SER A 217 -15.09 -27.76 13.13
N TYR A 218 -14.55 -28.98 13.13
CA TYR A 218 -13.92 -29.61 14.29
C TYR A 218 -12.66 -28.89 14.77
N LEU A 219 -12.10 -27.97 13.98
CA LEU A 219 -10.95 -27.16 14.33
C LEU A 219 -11.32 -25.87 15.08
N ARG A 220 -12.58 -25.44 15.08
CA ARG A 220 -13.02 -24.16 15.67
C ARG A 220 -12.74 -24.11 17.18
N GLU A 221 -12.27 -22.97 17.69
CA GLU A 221 -12.22 -22.73 19.14
C GLU A 221 -13.63 -22.65 19.72
N LEU A 222 -14.52 -21.90 19.04
CA LEU A 222 -15.91 -21.69 19.41
C LEU A 222 -16.80 -22.25 18.28
N PRO A 223 -17.63 -23.29 18.50
CA PRO A 223 -18.30 -24.04 17.44
C PRO A 223 -19.12 -23.22 16.44
N GLU A 224 -19.75 -22.15 16.92
CA GLU A 224 -20.61 -21.25 16.16
C GLU A 224 -19.88 -20.10 15.46
N HIS A 225 -18.57 -19.95 15.70
CA HIS A 225 -17.72 -18.95 15.05
C HIS A 225 -16.70 -19.60 14.11
N ILE A 226 -16.46 -18.94 12.98
CA ILE A 226 -15.54 -19.42 11.93
C ILE A 226 -14.19 -18.69 11.94
N ASN A 227 -13.98 -17.74 12.83
CA ASN A 227 -12.84 -16.84 12.75
C ASN A 227 -11.56 -17.42 13.38
N GLU A 228 -11.67 -18.38 14.30
CA GLU A 228 -10.53 -18.85 15.08
C GLU A 228 -10.50 -20.38 15.24
N MET A 229 -9.33 -20.96 15.02
CA MET A 229 -9.04 -22.36 15.34
C MET A 229 -8.65 -22.53 16.81
N CYS A 230 -8.94 -23.71 17.36
CA CYS A 230 -8.54 -24.09 18.71
C CYS A 230 -7.04 -24.43 18.76
N PRO A 231 -6.20 -23.68 19.50
CA PRO A 231 -4.76 -23.98 19.60
C PRO A 231 -4.46 -25.24 20.42
N CYS A 232 -5.38 -25.67 21.30
CA CYS A 232 -5.24 -26.91 22.07
C CYS A 232 -5.68 -28.16 21.30
N ASN A 233 -6.35 -28.02 20.15
CA ASN A 233 -6.70 -29.15 19.31
C ASN A 233 -5.44 -29.59 18.53
N PRO A 234 -4.90 -30.81 18.75
CA PRO A 234 -3.68 -31.25 18.08
C PRO A 234 -3.80 -31.30 16.55
N LYS A 235 -5.03 -31.46 16.03
CA LYS A 235 -5.28 -31.45 14.58
C LYS A 235 -5.09 -30.07 13.94
N THR A 236 -5.20 -28.99 14.70
CA THR A 236 -4.95 -27.62 14.21
C THR A 236 -3.52 -27.47 13.71
N MET A 237 -2.54 -27.87 14.52
CA MET A 237 -1.12 -27.77 14.13
C MET A 237 -0.77 -28.72 12.96
N ILE A 238 -1.44 -29.88 12.86
CA ILE A 238 -1.26 -30.80 11.72
C ILE A 238 -1.78 -30.13 10.45
N PHE A 239 -3.02 -29.65 10.47
CA PHE A 239 -3.65 -28.97 9.33
C PHE A 239 -2.84 -27.76 8.86
N ILE A 240 -2.42 -26.88 9.77
CA ILE A 240 -1.61 -25.71 9.43
C ILE A 240 -0.25 -26.09 8.84
N LYS A 241 0.41 -27.14 9.36
CA LYS A 241 1.66 -27.64 8.76
C LYS A 241 1.43 -28.22 7.37
N GLU A 242 0.33 -28.92 7.13
CA GLU A 242 -0.01 -29.45 5.80
C GLU A 242 -0.19 -28.33 4.77
N LEU A 243 -0.86 -27.24 5.14
CA LEU A 243 -0.98 -26.04 4.30
C LEU A 243 0.39 -25.39 4.05
N TRP A 244 1.17 -25.15 5.11
CA TRP A 244 2.50 -24.56 4.96
C TRP A 244 3.44 -25.44 4.12
N GLU A 245 3.35 -26.77 4.19
CA GLU A 245 4.14 -27.65 3.33
C GLU A 245 3.89 -27.39 1.84
N GLU A 246 2.64 -27.21 1.44
CA GLU A 246 2.32 -26.95 0.03
C GLU A 246 2.76 -25.55 -0.42
N ILE A 247 2.61 -24.55 0.46
CA ILE A 247 3.09 -23.17 0.23
C ILE A 247 4.61 -23.15 0.08
N LEU A 248 5.34 -23.77 1.00
CA LEU A 248 6.81 -23.78 1.00
C LEU A 248 7.40 -24.62 -0.14
N ASP A 249 6.65 -25.59 -0.69
CA ASP A 249 7.01 -26.28 -1.93
C ASP A 249 6.94 -25.35 -3.15
N ILE A 250 6.13 -24.29 -3.14
CA ILE A 250 6.12 -23.29 -4.21
C ILE A 250 7.12 -22.16 -3.91
N HIS A 251 7.10 -21.59 -2.69
CA HIS A 251 7.93 -20.45 -2.28
C HIS A 251 9.33 -20.90 -1.79
N LYS A 252 10.02 -21.73 -2.58
CA LYS A 252 11.30 -22.36 -2.17
C LYS A 252 12.39 -21.33 -1.86
N ASN A 253 12.42 -20.22 -2.58
CA ASN A 253 13.45 -19.20 -2.47
C ASN A 253 13.12 -18.06 -1.50
N SER A 254 11.86 -17.93 -1.07
CA SER A 254 11.51 -16.91 -0.08
C SER A 254 12.24 -17.22 1.23
N ARG A 255 12.90 -16.21 1.80
CA ARG A 255 13.55 -16.28 3.11
C ARG A 255 12.53 -16.27 4.23
N TYR A 256 11.37 -15.68 4.00
CA TYR A 256 10.38 -15.41 5.03
C TYR A 256 9.11 -16.25 4.88
N ALA A 257 8.39 -16.43 5.97
CA ALA A 257 7.05 -16.98 5.99
C ALA A 257 6.23 -16.18 7.01
N HIS A 258 5.20 -15.48 6.55
CA HIS A 258 4.35 -14.68 7.43
C HIS A 258 3.21 -15.54 7.99
N ILE A 259 3.27 -15.86 9.28
CA ILE A 259 2.36 -16.79 9.97
C ILE A 259 1.18 -16.10 10.68
N THR A 260 0.92 -14.84 10.30
CA THR A 260 -0.14 -13.94 10.80
C THR A 260 -0.13 -13.74 12.31
N GLY A 261 -0.96 -14.41 13.09
CA GLY A 261 -1.01 -14.28 14.55
C GLY A 261 -1.81 -13.11 15.10
N ASP A 262 -2.48 -12.35 14.27
CA ASP A 262 -3.35 -11.26 14.68
C ASP A 262 -4.71 -11.74 15.18
N GLU A 263 -5.33 -10.89 16.00
CA GLU A 263 -6.74 -10.91 16.38
C GLU A 263 -7.29 -12.24 16.94
N VAL A 264 -6.44 -13.04 17.59
CA VAL A 264 -6.85 -14.30 18.25
C VAL A 264 -7.47 -14.03 19.62
N PHE A 265 -8.76 -13.72 19.66
CA PHE A 265 -9.42 -13.20 20.85
C PHE A 265 -10.38 -14.18 21.56
N ARG A 266 -10.72 -15.32 20.97
CA ARG A 266 -11.70 -16.31 21.49
C ARG A 266 -11.08 -17.47 22.25
N MET A 267 -9.75 -17.52 22.40
CA MET A 267 -9.10 -18.61 23.14
C MET A 267 -9.67 -18.76 24.55
N GLY A 268 -10.25 -19.92 24.84
CA GLY A 268 -10.82 -20.23 26.15
C GLY A 268 -12.33 -20.04 26.25
N ASP A 269 -13.01 -19.62 25.18
CA ASP A 269 -14.47 -19.43 25.19
C ASP A 269 -15.22 -20.77 25.25
N PHE A 270 -14.72 -21.81 24.58
CA PHE A 270 -15.41 -23.10 24.51
C PHE A 270 -14.54 -24.32 24.84
N CYS A 271 -13.35 -24.46 24.22
CA CYS A 271 -12.52 -25.65 24.38
C CYS A 271 -12.15 -25.91 25.87
N PRO A 272 -12.39 -27.13 26.41
CA PRO A 272 -12.09 -27.45 27.80
C PRO A 272 -10.61 -27.26 28.19
N GLU A 273 -9.69 -27.52 27.26
CA GLU A 273 -8.25 -27.33 27.51
C GLU A 273 -7.88 -25.85 27.49
N CYS A 274 -8.35 -25.08 26.50
CA CYS A 274 -8.15 -23.63 26.47
C CYS A 274 -8.74 -22.95 27.72
N LYS A 275 -9.89 -23.43 28.22
CA LYS A 275 -10.51 -22.97 29.47
C LYS A 275 -9.62 -23.15 30.69
N LYS A 276 -8.75 -24.17 30.73
CA LYS A 276 -7.79 -24.34 31.84
C LYS A 276 -6.77 -23.21 31.86
N TYR A 277 -6.26 -22.80 30.69
CA TYR A 277 -5.36 -21.65 30.57
C TYR A 277 -6.07 -20.34 30.92
N ALA A 278 -7.30 -20.15 30.45
CA ALA A 278 -8.12 -18.98 30.80
C ALA A 278 -8.31 -18.82 32.31
N ARG A 279 -8.68 -19.90 33.01
CA ARG A 279 -8.85 -19.91 34.48
C ARG A 279 -7.57 -19.60 35.25
N GLN A 280 -6.40 -19.83 34.65
CA GLN A 280 -5.09 -19.55 35.24
C GLN A 280 -4.52 -18.18 34.84
N GLY A 281 -5.21 -17.42 33.97
CA GLY A 281 -4.70 -16.17 33.42
C GLY A 281 -3.58 -16.35 32.38
N LYS A 282 -3.44 -17.55 31.79
CA LYS A 282 -2.30 -17.98 30.96
C LYS A 282 -2.62 -18.08 29.46
N LEU A 283 -3.56 -17.28 28.96
CA LEU A 283 -3.91 -17.30 27.53
C LEU A 283 -2.77 -16.80 26.64
N ALA A 284 -1.99 -15.82 27.13
CA ALA A 284 -0.79 -15.36 26.44
C ALA A 284 0.26 -16.47 26.32
N ASP A 285 0.48 -17.26 27.37
CA ASP A 285 1.37 -18.42 27.35
C ASP A 285 0.92 -19.45 26.32
N LEU A 286 -0.39 -19.69 26.22
CA LEU A 286 -0.97 -20.64 25.25
C LEU A 286 -0.71 -20.16 23.81
N TYR A 287 -0.98 -18.88 23.53
CA TYR A 287 -0.68 -18.25 22.25
C TYR A 287 0.83 -18.32 21.92
N ALA A 288 1.69 -17.96 22.87
CA ALA A 288 3.14 -18.00 22.71
C ALA A 288 3.67 -19.42 22.48
N GLN A 289 3.11 -20.43 23.17
CA GLN A 289 3.47 -21.83 22.96
C GLN A 289 3.08 -22.32 21.56
N TYR A 290 1.87 -21.99 21.10
CA TYR A 290 1.42 -22.35 19.75
C TYR A 290 2.34 -21.75 18.68
N TYR A 291 2.59 -20.44 18.74
CA TYR A 291 3.43 -19.75 17.76
C TYR A 291 4.91 -20.10 17.88
N ARG A 292 5.42 -20.45 19.07
CA ARG A 292 6.77 -21.02 19.21
C ARG A 292 6.89 -22.35 18.47
N ASN A 293 5.90 -23.24 18.61
CA ASN A 293 5.91 -24.54 17.94
C ASN A 293 5.84 -24.41 16.43
N LEU A 294 4.95 -23.55 15.92
CA LEU A 294 4.86 -23.27 14.48
C LEU A 294 6.16 -22.63 13.97
N SER A 295 6.68 -21.61 14.66
CA SER A 295 7.90 -20.91 14.28
C SER A 295 9.13 -21.81 14.27
N ASN A 296 9.27 -22.70 15.26
CA ASN A 296 10.35 -23.69 15.27
C ASN A 296 10.26 -24.62 14.06
N TRP A 297 9.06 -25.02 13.68
CA TRP A 297 8.85 -25.84 12.50
C TRP A 297 9.16 -25.06 11.20
N ILE A 298 8.71 -23.81 11.06
CA ILE A 298 9.03 -22.93 9.92
C ILE A 298 10.55 -22.72 9.79
N LYS A 299 11.25 -22.46 10.90
CA LYS A 299 12.72 -22.35 10.94
C LYS A 299 13.41 -23.65 10.52
N SER A 300 12.86 -24.81 10.91
CA SER A 300 13.38 -26.11 10.45
C SER A 300 13.26 -26.32 8.94
N LYS A 301 12.41 -25.54 8.26
CA LYS A 301 12.30 -25.49 6.78
C LYS A 301 13.20 -24.41 6.16
N GLY A 302 14.09 -23.80 6.94
CA GLY A 302 15.04 -22.77 6.48
C GLY A 302 14.42 -21.40 6.25
N LYS A 303 13.27 -21.11 6.88
CA LYS A 303 12.54 -19.84 6.73
C LYS A 303 12.59 -19.01 8.02
N ILE A 304 12.44 -17.70 7.89
CA ILE A 304 12.34 -16.75 8.99
C ILE A 304 10.85 -16.41 9.20
N PRO A 305 10.25 -16.78 10.34
CA PRO A 305 8.86 -16.47 10.62
C PRO A 305 8.66 -14.96 10.84
N ILE A 306 7.55 -14.44 10.28
CA ILE A 306 7.04 -13.08 10.53
C ILE A 306 5.64 -13.20 11.13
N ILE A 307 5.34 -12.38 12.15
CA ILE A 307 4.03 -12.37 12.82
C ILE A 307 3.56 -10.93 13.04
N TRP A 308 2.26 -10.69 13.00
CA TRP A 308 1.65 -9.45 13.45
C TRP A 308 1.86 -9.24 14.95
N GLY A 309 2.01 -7.98 15.36
CA GLY A 309 2.41 -7.62 16.74
C GLY A 309 1.27 -7.43 17.75
N ASP A 310 0.02 -7.34 17.32
CA ASP A 310 -1.12 -6.92 18.15
C ASP A 310 -1.37 -7.83 19.36
N MET A 311 -1.22 -9.15 19.21
CA MET A 311 -1.40 -10.08 20.33
C MET A 311 -0.33 -9.89 21.42
N LEU A 312 0.89 -9.47 21.05
CA LEU A 312 1.95 -9.13 22.01
C LEU A 312 1.66 -7.77 22.68
N ILE A 313 1.02 -6.84 21.96
CA ILE A 313 0.56 -5.57 22.52
C ILE A 313 -0.59 -5.79 23.50
N LYS A 314 -1.49 -6.75 23.23
CA LYS A 314 -2.62 -7.11 24.10
C LYS A 314 -2.18 -7.75 25.43
N TYR A 315 -1.04 -8.44 25.43
CA TYR A 315 -0.48 -9.14 26.58
C TYR A 315 1.01 -8.77 26.80
N PRO A 316 1.33 -7.48 27.03
CA PRO A 316 2.72 -7.01 27.02
C PRO A 316 3.55 -7.56 28.17
N GLU A 317 2.93 -8.00 29.27
CA GLU A 317 3.63 -8.63 30.39
C GLU A 317 4.30 -9.96 30.00
N TYR A 318 3.88 -10.60 28.89
CA TYR A 318 4.42 -11.86 28.38
C TYR A 318 5.41 -11.66 27.21
N ILE A 319 5.80 -10.42 26.91
CA ILE A 319 6.68 -10.08 25.77
C ILE A 319 8.03 -10.84 25.78
N ASN A 320 8.53 -11.16 26.97
CA ASN A 320 9.79 -11.87 27.15
C ASN A 320 9.66 -13.39 27.00
N GLU A 321 8.45 -13.91 27.11
CA GLU A 321 8.18 -15.32 26.86
C GLU A 321 8.09 -15.61 25.37
N PHE A 322 7.75 -14.62 24.54
CA PHE A 322 7.64 -14.80 23.10
C PHE A 322 9.00 -15.07 22.44
N PRO A 323 9.10 -16.02 21.48
CA PRO A 323 10.35 -16.34 20.78
C PRO A 323 10.95 -15.11 20.05
N LYS A 324 12.19 -14.76 20.39
CA LYS A 324 12.91 -13.57 19.89
C LYS A 324 13.48 -13.70 18.49
N ASP A 325 13.46 -14.89 17.92
CA ASP A 325 13.91 -15.18 16.55
C ASP A 325 12.79 -15.14 15.51
N ILE A 326 11.65 -14.53 15.88
CA ILE A 326 10.57 -14.12 14.97
C ILE A 326 10.72 -12.62 14.68
N ILE A 327 10.36 -12.21 13.46
CA ILE A 327 10.21 -10.79 13.12
C ILE A 327 8.79 -10.33 13.45
N ILE A 328 8.68 -9.24 14.19
CA ILE A 328 7.38 -8.60 14.44
C ILE A 328 7.07 -7.65 13.29
N ASN A 329 5.98 -7.88 12.58
CA ASN A 329 5.38 -6.91 11.68
C ASN A 329 4.34 -6.13 12.50
N ASP A 330 4.75 -5.00 13.03
CA ASP A 330 3.87 -4.15 13.83
C ASP A 330 2.89 -3.47 12.87
N TRP A 331 1.61 -3.33 13.18
CA TRP A 331 0.63 -2.75 12.25
C TRP A 331 -0.19 -1.64 12.90
N LEU A 332 -0.34 -0.52 12.19
CA LEU A 332 -1.20 0.59 12.57
C LEU A 332 -1.57 1.44 11.34
N TYR A 333 -2.84 1.84 11.23
CA TYR A 333 -3.35 2.48 10.00
C TYR A 333 -3.79 3.94 10.14
N TYR A 334 -3.83 4.45 11.37
CA TYR A 334 -4.49 5.71 11.70
C TYR A 334 -3.58 6.72 12.38
N GLY A 335 -2.26 6.54 12.31
CA GLY A 335 -1.22 7.20 13.13
C GLY A 335 -1.28 8.72 13.32
N VAL A 336 -2.11 9.46 12.57
CA VAL A 336 -2.35 10.91 12.68
C VAL A 336 -3.74 11.32 13.19
N ASP A 337 -4.76 10.46 13.10
CA ASP A 337 -6.18 10.89 13.18
C ASP A 337 -6.91 10.50 14.48
N ALA A 338 -6.32 9.69 15.35
CA ALA A 338 -7.01 9.29 16.56
C ALA A 338 -6.06 8.88 17.68
N ASP A 339 -6.44 9.26 18.90
CA ASP A 339 -6.14 8.46 20.07
C ASP A 339 -6.66 7.04 19.81
N TYR A 340 -5.74 6.14 19.48
CA TYR A 340 -5.87 4.75 19.89
C TYR A 340 -7.06 3.98 19.26
N TRP A 341 -7.35 4.18 17.97
CA TRP A 341 -8.54 3.62 17.30
C TRP A 341 -8.68 2.09 17.48
N ASN A 342 -7.59 1.32 17.42
CA ASN A 342 -7.63 -0.15 17.51
C ASN A 342 -7.94 -0.71 18.91
N PHE A 343 -7.85 0.10 19.97
CA PHE A 343 -7.76 -0.47 21.31
C PHE A 343 -8.53 0.32 22.39
N CYS A 344 -9.04 1.52 22.08
CA CYS A 344 -9.88 2.33 23.00
C CYS A 344 -11.39 2.14 22.79
N HIS A 345 -11.83 1.64 21.63
CA HIS A 345 -13.25 1.51 21.32
C HIS A 345 -13.83 0.14 21.68
N ALA A 346 -14.07 -0.05 22.98
CA ALA A 346 -14.80 -1.16 23.58
C ALA A 346 -16.22 -1.43 23.01
N ARG A 347 -16.71 -0.64 22.04
CA ARG A 347 -18.05 -0.76 21.46
C ARG A 347 -18.11 -1.50 20.12
N ALA A 348 -17.03 -1.48 19.33
CA ALA A 348 -17.02 -2.08 17.99
C ALA A 348 -16.48 -3.51 17.98
N ASN A 349 -15.46 -3.78 18.81
CA ASN A 349 -14.91 -5.13 19.00
C ASN A 349 -14.50 -5.31 20.49
N PRO A 350 -15.42 -5.76 21.37
CA PRO A 350 -15.12 -5.96 22.79
C PRO A 350 -13.98 -6.94 23.05
N GLU A 351 -13.74 -7.86 22.11
CA GLU A 351 -12.77 -8.94 22.22
C GLU A 351 -11.33 -8.50 21.97
N GLY A 352 -11.12 -7.45 21.17
CA GLY A 352 -9.81 -6.83 20.91
C GLY A 352 -9.34 -5.82 21.98
N PHE A 353 -10.11 -5.64 23.07
CA PHE A 353 -9.82 -4.62 24.07
C PHE A 353 -8.53 -4.89 24.86
N ILE A 354 -7.75 -3.83 25.08
CA ILE A 354 -6.62 -3.80 26.01
C ILE A 354 -6.98 -2.98 27.25
N SER A 355 -6.63 -3.49 28.42
CA SER A 355 -6.93 -2.79 29.67
C SER A 355 -6.14 -1.49 29.79
N LYS A 356 -6.73 -0.49 30.47
CA LYS A 356 -6.03 0.76 30.82
C LYS A 356 -4.72 0.51 31.57
N GLU A 357 -4.63 -0.57 32.33
CA GLU A 357 -3.42 -0.96 33.05
C GLU A 357 -2.31 -1.41 32.11
N ARG A 358 -2.61 -2.30 31.16
CA ARG A 358 -1.63 -2.74 30.15
C ARG A 358 -1.21 -1.63 29.21
N LEU A 359 -2.14 -0.71 28.92
CA LEU A 359 -1.86 0.53 28.21
C LEU A 359 -0.74 1.35 28.85
N LYS A 360 -0.68 1.42 30.19
CA LYS A 360 0.37 2.14 30.91
C LYS A 360 1.77 1.60 30.61
N THR A 361 1.90 0.32 30.25
CA THR A 361 3.20 -0.29 29.90
C THR A 361 3.89 0.46 28.78
N PHE A 362 3.12 1.08 27.88
CA PHE A 362 3.71 1.79 26.75
C PHE A 362 3.91 3.29 27.03
N GLU A 363 3.52 3.83 28.21
CA GLU A 363 3.49 5.29 28.55
C GLU A 363 4.81 5.99 28.22
N THR A 364 5.91 5.28 28.48
CA THR A 364 7.29 5.73 28.26
C THR A 364 7.70 5.76 26.79
N TYR A 365 7.00 5.03 25.92
CA TYR A 365 7.23 5.00 24.48
C TYR A 365 6.41 6.05 23.74
N TRP A 366 5.40 6.64 24.37
CA TRP A 366 4.75 7.84 23.85
C TRP A 366 5.60 9.09 24.17
N HIS A 367 5.59 10.06 23.26
CA HIS A 367 6.27 11.37 23.39
C HIS A 367 7.79 11.32 23.56
N GLN A 368 8.46 10.41 22.85
CA GLN A 368 9.92 10.23 22.91
C GLN A 368 10.74 11.45 22.47
N ASP A 369 10.11 12.42 21.78
CA ASP A 369 10.76 13.66 21.37
C ASP A 369 10.64 14.78 22.42
N GLY A 370 10.09 14.49 23.60
CA GLY A 370 9.94 15.43 24.72
C GLY A 370 8.85 16.48 24.54
N ASP A 371 8.28 16.59 23.33
CA ASP A 371 7.17 17.48 23.01
C ASP A 371 5.84 16.76 23.24
N LYS A 372 5.20 17.04 24.39
CA LYS A 372 3.89 16.49 24.76
C LYS A 372 2.76 16.91 23.82
N ASN A 373 2.98 17.92 22.97
CA ASN A 373 2.02 18.38 21.98
C ASN A 373 2.28 17.75 20.59
N LYS A 374 3.39 17.02 20.42
CA LYS A 374 3.64 16.18 19.23
C LYS A 374 3.28 14.74 19.53
N PHE A 375 2.36 14.21 18.75
CA PHE A 375 1.95 12.81 18.83
C PHE A 375 3.14 11.91 18.45
N THR A 376 3.53 10.98 19.33
CA THR A 376 4.43 9.88 18.93
C THR A 376 3.56 8.80 18.31
N PRO A 377 3.68 8.60 17.01
CA PRO A 377 2.63 7.97 16.23
C PRO A 377 2.67 6.46 16.20
N TYR A 378 3.75 5.89 16.74
CA TYR A 378 4.01 4.48 16.61
C TYR A 378 4.88 3.96 17.77
N PRO A 379 4.33 3.98 19.00
CA PRO A 379 5.10 3.65 20.22
C PRO A 379 5.50 2.17 20.27
N PHE A 380 4.69 1.28 19.70
CA PHE A 380 4.86 -0.17 19.80
C PHE A 380 6.08 -0.68 19.05
N TYR A 381 6.42 -0.03 17.94
CA TYR A 381 7.60 -0.37 17.16
C TYR A 381 8.88 -0.33 18.00
N LYS A 382 9.07 0.77 18.74
CA LYS A 382 10.21 0.89 19.65
C LYS A 382 10.09 -0.10 20.81
N PHE A 383 8.90 -0.30 21.36
CA PHE A 383 8.67 -1.32 22.39
C PHE A 383 9.19 -2.68 21.94
N PHE A 384 8.86 -3.14 20.73
CA PHE A 384 9.39 -4.40 20.20
C PHE A 384 10.92 -4.40 20.06
N LYS A 385 11.50 -3.32 19.52
CA LYS A 385 12.96 -3.20 19.36
C LYS A 385 13.70 -3.24 20.71
N ASP A 386 13.20 -2.51 21.71
CA ASP A 386 13.80 -2.47 23.05
C ASP A 386 13.68 -3.83 23.77
N HIS A 387 12.71 -4.66 23.39
CA HIS A 387 12.56 -6.04 23.87
C HIS A 387 13.27 -7.09 22.99
N GLY A 388 14.18 -6.66 22.12
CA GLY A 388 15.10 -7.52 21.37
C GLY A 388 14.53 -8.16 20.12
N PHE A 389 13.37 -7.71 19.62
CA PHE A 389 12.83 -8.19 18.35
C PHE A 389 13.42 -7.43 17.16
N LYS A 390 13.55 -8.14 16.04
CA LYS A 390 13.55 -7.49 14.74
C LYS A 390 12.11 -7.05 14.44
N THR A 391 11.97 -5.84 13.90
CA THR A 391 10.65 -5.25 13.69
C THR A 391 10.55 -4.63 12.30
N ILE A 392 9.44 -4.90 11.62
CA ILE A 392 9.01 -4.25 10.38
C ILE A 392 7.76 -3.44 10.74
N ALA A 393 7.68 -2.22 10.21
CA ALA A 393 6.48 -1.41 10.37
C ALA A 393 5.47 -1.77 9.28
N ALA A 394 4.18 -1.71 9.58
CA ALA A 394 3.12 -1.93 8.60
C ALA A 394 2.10 -0.79 8.63
N SER A 395 2.10 -0.01 7.56
CA SER A 395 1.12 1.04 7.30
C SER A 395 0.01 0.50 6.40
N ALA A 396 -1.00 1.31 6.08
CA ALA A 396 -2.00 0.97 5.07
C ALA A 396 -1.89 1.90 3.86
N VAL A 397 -1.86 1.33 2.65
CA VAL A 397 -1.76 2.08 1.38
C VAL A 397 -3.11 2.42 0.75
N GLY A 398 -4.20 1.92 1.35
CA GLY A 398 -5.59 2.31 1.06
C GLY A 398 -6.55 1.98 2.22
N ARG A 399 -7.81 2.37 2.09
CA ARG A 399 -8.95 1.99 2.95
C ARG A 399 -10.00 1.24 2.14
N ALA A 400 -10.89 0.52 2.83
CA ALA A 400 -12.03 -0.14 2.19
C ALA A 400 -12.89 0.83 1.36
N ILE A 401 -13.16 2.02 1.88
CA ILE A 401 -13.96 3.05 1.19
C ILE A 401 -13.26 3.68 -0.03
N ASP A 402 -11.94 3.49 -0.18
CA ASP A 402 -11.16 4.10 -1.27
C ASP A 402 -11.52 3.51 -2.64
N ALA A 403 -12.23 2.38 -2.66
CA ALA A 403 -12.86 1.81 -3.85
C ALA A 403 -13.73 2.82 -4.62
N LYS A 404 -14.37 3.75 -3.90
CA LYS A 404 -15.31 4.73 -4.46
C LYS A 404 -14.69 6.12 -4.59
N TYR A 405 -13.79 6.50 -3.68
CA TYR A 405 -13.19 7.84 -3.63
C TYR A 405 -11.71 7.81 -3.20
N PRO A 406 -10.81 7.30 -4.05
CA PRO A 406 -9.43 7.00 -3.66
C PRO A 406 -8.64 8.25 -3.23
N VAL A 407 -8.95 9.41 -3.82
CA VAL A 407 -8.25 10.67 -3.54
C VAL A 407 -8.51 11.19 -2.11
N SER A 408 -9.59 10.74 -1.47
CA SER A 408 -9.98 11.19 -0.12
C SER A 408 -9.02 10.74 0.99
N SER A 409 -8.24 9.67 0.76
CA SER A 409 -7.34 9.11 1.78
C SER A 409 -5.87 9.45 1.56
N PHE A 410 -5.51 10.04 0.42
CA PHE A 410 -4.11 10.21 -0.01
C PHE A 410 -3.25 10.95 1.01
N TYR A 411 -3.72 12.10 1.53
CA TYR A 411 -2.98 12.84 2.55
C TYR A 411 -2.62 11.96 3.74
N GLN A 412 -3.60 11.24 4.26
CA GLN A 412 -3.40 10.34 5.39
C GLN A 412 -2.44 9.19 5.04
N ARG A 413 -2.55 8.59 3.85
CA ARG A 413 -1.63 7.52 3.41
C ARG A 413 -0.19 8.02 3.36
N PHE A 414 0.02 9.21 2.81
CA PHE A 414 1.33 9.86 2.77
C PHE A 414 1.86 10.17 4.17
N ALA A 415 1.03 10.79 5.02
CA ALA A 415 1.40 11.16 6.38
C ALA A 415 1.81 9.92 7.20
N ASN A 416 1.00 8.86 7.15
CA ASN A 416 1.32 7.58 7.81
C ASN A 416 2.63 6.99 7.29
N ASN A 417 2.82 6.90 5.96
CA ASN A 417 4.06 6.34 5.40
C ASN A 417 5.30 7.13 5.82
N LYS A 418 5.23 8.47 5.74
CA LYS A 418 6.31 9.36 6.18
C LYS A 418 6.69 9.09 7.64
N GLN A 419 5.66 8.98 8.46
CA GLN A 419 5.78 8.89 9.89
C GLN A 419 6.31 7.53 10.37
N PHE A 420 5.86 6.46 9.73
CA PHE A 420 6.34 5.10 10.01
C PHE A 420 7.78 4.95 9.54
N ALA A 421 8.10 5.48 8.34
CA ALA A 421 9.46 5.52 7.85
C ALA A 421 10.40 6.29 8.77
N ALA A 422 9.98 7.46 9.29
CA ALA A 422 10.74 8.23 10.27
C ALA A 422 11.04 7.39 11.53
N THR A 423 10.04 6.66 12.03
CA THR A 423 10.17 5.79 13.21
C THR A 423 11.15 4.65 12.96
N VAL A 424 11.07 4.01 11.79
CA VAL A 424 11.98 2.93 11.37
C VAL A 424 13.41 3.44 11.28
N VAL A 425 13.65 4.57 10.63
CA VAL A 425 15.00 5.18 10.50
C VAL A 425 15.56 5.54 11.87
N LYS A 426 14.79 6.24 12.72
CA LYS A 426 15.21 6.66 14.06
C LYS A 426 15.61 5.49 14.97
N ASN A 427 14.98 4.33 14.80
CA ASN A 427 15.20 3.15 15.64
C ASN A 427 16.05 2.06 14.95
N ASN A 428 16.76 2.39 13.86
CA ASN A 428 17.54 1.44 13.04
C ASN A 428 16.75 0.14 12.76
N GLY A 429 15.57 0.33 12.19
CA GLY A 429 14.60 -0.71 11.87
C GLY A 429 14.90 -1.51 10.61
N GLU A 430 14.15 -2.60 10.42
CA GLU A 430 14.33 -3.50 9.27
C GLU A 430 13.65 -2.95 8.00
N GLY A 431 12.46 -2.35 8.14
CA GLY A 431 11.74 -1.77 7.01
C GLY A 431 10.28 -1.43 7.26
N LEU A 432 9.57 -1.20 6.15
CA LEU A 432 8.14 -0.85 6.11
C LEU A 432 7.43 -1.67 5.02
N ILE A 433 6.26 -2.20 5.37
CA ILE A 433 5.33 -2.86 4.44
C ILE A 433 4.04 -2.04 4.37
N GLY A 434 3.69 -1.59 3.17
CA GLY A 434 2.38 -0.96 2.92
C GLY A 434 1.30 -2.02 2.70
N THR A 435 0.29 -2.08 3.57
CA THR A 435 -0.78 -3.09 3.50
C THR A 435 -1.95 -2.67 2.61
N PHE A 436 -2.43 -3.62 1.82
CA PHE A 436 -3.64 -3.51 1.01
C PHE A 436 -4.60 -4.64 1.36
N TRP A 437 -5.54 -4.31 2.21
CA TRP A 437 -6.68 -5.16 2.58
C TRP A 437 -7.74 -5.05 1.49
N SER A 438 -8.02 -6.13 0.75
CA SER A 438 -8.87 -6.10 -0.45
C SER A 438 -10.37 -6.00 -0.16
N VAL A 439 -10.75 -5.58 1.05
CA VAL A 439 -12.13 -5.28 1.44
C VAL A 439 -12.67 -4.12 0.60
N SER A 440 -13.22 -4.44 -0.56
CA SER A 440 -13.85 -3.57 -1.58
C SER A 440 -12.94 -2.68 -2.45
N SER A 441 -11.65 -2.50 -2.17
CA SER A 441 -10.76 -1.59 -2.91
C SER A 441 -10.14 -2.22 -4.17
N MET A 442 -9.90 -1.42 -5.22
CA MET A 442 -9.23 -1.88 -6.45
C MET A 442 -7.73 -1.61 -6.34
N ALA A 443 -6.87 -2.55 -6.74
CA ALA A 443 -5.40 -2.41 -6.62
C ALA A 443 -4.81 -1.14 -7.27
N HIS A 444 -5.54 -0.46 -8.15
CA HIS A 444 -5.09 0.81 -8.74
C HIS A 444 -5.28 2.02 -7.80
N SER A 445 -6.14 1.96 -6.78
CA SER A 445 -6.36 3.07 -5.86
C SER A 445 -5.20 3.25 -4.86
N THR A 446 -4.34 2.24 -4.70
CA THR A 446 -3.28 2.22 -3.69
C THR A 446 -1.95 2.78 -4.15
N TRP A 447 -1.79 3.08 -5.45
CA TRP A 447 -0.50 3.50 -6.00
C TRP A 447 0.07 4.72 -5.30
N PHE A 448 -0.76 5.69 -4.92
CA PHE A 448 -0.29 6.86 -4.17
C PHE A 448 0.36 6.48 -2.82
N GLY A 449 -0.30 5.59 -2.07
CA GLY A 449 0.24 5.02 -0.84
C GLY A 449 1.49 4.19 -1.11
N ALA A 450 1.49 3.33 -2.13
CA ALA A 450 2.64 2.50 -2.46
C ALA A 450 3.88 3.33 -2.83
N LEU A 451 3.70 4.37 -3.63
CA LEU A 451 4.76 5.27 -4.11
C LEU A 451 5.30 6.19 -3.01
N SER A 452 4.46 6.66 -2.10
CA SER A 452 4.94 7.41 -0.94
C SER A 452 5.73 6.50 0.01
N GLY A 453 5.29 5.25 0.20
CA GLY A 453 6.09 4.23 0.87
C GLY A 453 7.45 4.02 0.19
N ALA A 454 7.47 3.87 -1.13
CA ALA A 454 8.72 3.73 -1.89
C ALA A 454 9.67 4.93 -1.70
N GLU A 455 9.16 6.17 -1.78
CA GLU A 455 9.91 7.41 -1.51
C GLU A 455 10.61 7.34 -0.14
N PHE A 456 9.84 7.15 0.92
CA PHE A 456 10.36 7.28 2.29
C PHE A 456 11.20 6.09 2.77
N THR A 457 10.99 4.91 2.19
CA THR A 457 11.77 3.71 2.56
C THR A 457 13.13 3.65 1.87
N TRP A 458 13.23 4.26 0.69
CA TRP A 458 14.48 4.42 -0.03
C TRP A 458 15.30 5.60 0.50
N HIS A 459 14.69 6.77 0.57
CA HIS A 459 15.33 7.97 1.10
C HIS A 459 14.35 8.71 2.00
N PHE A 460 14.52 8.60 3.30
CA PHE A 460 13.75 9.39 4.24
C PHE A 460 14.23 10.85 4.20
N HIS A 461 13.34 11.76 3.81
CA HIS A 461 13.57 13.20 3.79
C HIS A 461 12.26 13.97 4.05
N ASP A 462 12.39 15.24 4.38
CA ASP A 462 11.26 16.10 4.73
C ASP A 462 10.61 16.73 3.49
N VAL A 463 9.88 15.92 2.73
CA VAL A 463 9.04 16.40 1.61
C VAL A 463 7.61 16.69 2.06
N SER A 464 7.02 17.75 1.48
CA SER A 464 5.62 18.09 1.73
C SER A 464 4.68 17.18 0.93
N TYR A 465 3.43 17.06 1.39
CA TYR A 465 2.41 16.31 0.66
C TYR A 465 2.21 16.86 -0.75
N GLU A 466 2.15 18.18 -0.91
CA GLU A 466 1.92 18.86 -2.18
C GLU A 466 3.07 18.65 -3.16
N GLU A 467 4.31 18.64 -2.67
CA GLU A 467 5.47 18.36 -3.48
C GLU A 467 5.45 16.91 -3.96
N PHE A 468 5.23 15.94 -3.07
CA PHE A 468 5.13 14.54 -3.45
C PHE A 468 3.95 14.27 -4.40
N ALA A 469 2.80 14.88 -4.15
CA ALA A 469 1.62 14.82 -5.00
C ALA A 469 1.91 15.28 -6.44
N LYS A 470 2.71 16.34 -6.60
CA LYS A 470 3.19 16.78 -7.92
C LYS A 470 4.08 15.72 -8.56
N LYS A 471 5.02 15.12 -7.82
CA LYS A 471 5.86 14.02 -8.33
C LYS A 471 4.97 12.85 -8.80
N PHE A 472 4.01 12.43 -7.99
CA PHE A 472 3.09 11.33 -8.33
C PHE A 472 2.32 11.62 -9.62
N SER A 473 1.74 12.81 -9.76
CA SER A 473 0.97 13.17 -10.96
C SER A 473 1.82 13.13 -12.24
N VAL A 474 3.06 13.61 -12.18
CA VAL A 474 3.92 13.70 -13.36
C VAL A 474 4.49 12.33 -13.75
N ASN A 475 4.99 11.57 -12.76
CA ASN A 475 5.69 10.32 -13.03
C ASN A 475 4.78 9.10 -13.16
N PHE A 476 3.66 9.10 -12.43
CA PHE A 476 2.77 7.95 -12.40
C PHE A 476 1.54 8.17 -13.28
N LEU A 477 0.79 9.26 -13.05
CA LEU A 477 -0.42 9.55 -13.84
C LEU A 477 -0.12 10.11 -15.24
N ARG A 478 1.11 10.57 -15.48
CA ARG A 478 1.54 11.24 -16.72
C ARG A 478 0.69 12.46 -17.07
N GLN A 479 0.22 13.17 -16.05
CA GLN A 479 -0.61 14.37 -16.19
C GLN A 479 0.16 15.63 -15.82
N SER A 480 -0.37 16.79 -16.21
CA SER A 480 0.26 18.09 -15.93
C SER A 480 0.44 18.33 -14.42
N LYS A 481 1.48 19.08 -14.04
CA LYS A 481 1.72 19.47 -12.63
C LYS A 481 0.51 20.16 -11.99
N ILE A 482 -0.24 20.91 -12.79
CA ILE A 482 -1.45 21.64 -12.36
C ILE A 482 -2.59 20.68 -12.05
N PHE A 483 -2.79 19.65 -12.88
CA PHE A 483 -3.82 18.62 -12.67
C PHE A 483 -3.60 17.86 -11.37
N GLY A 484 -2.36 17.41 -11.13
CA GLY A 484 -1.96 16.77 -9.89
C GLY A 484 -2.24 17.63 -8.68
N THR A 485 -1.80 18.89 -8.69
CA THR A 485 -2.01 19.79 -7.55
C THR A 485 -3.50 20.03 -7.29
N LYS A 486 -4.32 20.24 -8.33
CA LYS A 486 -5.77 20.50 -8.19
C LYS A 486 -6.56 19.27 -7.71
N ILE A 487 -6.30 18.07 -8.22
CA ILE A 487 -6.96 16.84 -7.72
C ILE A 487 -6.63 16.60 -6.25
N MET A 488 -5.41 16.91 -5.84
CA MET A 488 -4.88 16.60 -4.52
C MET A 488 -5.31 17.63 -3.48
N GLU A 489 -5.44 18.91 -3.88
CA GLU A 489 -6.16 19.96 -3.14
C GLU A 489 -7.66 19.65 -3.00
N LEU A 490 -8.26 18.99 -3.99
CA LEU A 490 -9.67 18.58 -3.92
C LEU A 490 -9.86 17.44 -2.90
N GLY A 491 -8.96 16.46 -2.90
CA GLY A 491 -8.94 15.37 -1.92
C GLY A 491 -8.86 15.84 -0.48
N SER A 492 -7.99 16.82 -0.20
CA SER A 492 -7.87 17.42 1.13
C SER A 492 -9.07 18.31 1.52
N ARG A 493 -9.77 18.91 0.55
CA ARG A 493 -10.98 19.72 0.80
C ARG A 493 -12.25 18.90 0.98
N LEU A 494 -12.34 17.72 0.38
CA LEU A 494 -13.47 16.80 0.55
C LEU A 494 -13.47 16.11 1.93
N TYR A 495 -12.36 16.20 2.67
CA TYR A 495 -12.22 15.77 4.06
C TYR A 495 -11.42 16.83 4.84
N PRO A 496 -12.04 17.93 5.28
CA PRO A 496 -11.36 18.84 6.19
C PRO A 496 -11.01 18.10 7.48
N GLU A 497 -9.86 18.47 8.06
CA GLU A 497 -9.18 17.90 9.25
C GLU A 497 -10.03 17.82 10.54
N ASN A 498 -11.35 18.02 10.47
CA ASN A 498 -12.29 18.08 11.59
C ASN A 498 -13.52 17.17 11.47
N THR A 499 -13.56 16.19 10.56
CA THR A 499 -14.57 15.12 10.66
C THR A 499 -14.13 14.05 11.66
N GLY A 500 -14.09 14.47 12.94
CA GLY A 500 -14.29 13.52 14.01
C GLY A 500 -15.55 12.71 13.70
N PHE A 501 -15.47 11.40 13.85
CA PHE A 501 -16.66 10.57 13.85
C PHE A 501 -17.63 11.17 14.87
N ILE A 502 -18.68 11.84 14.38
CA ILE A 502 -19.91 11.96 15.15
C ILE A 502 -20.36 10.51 15.30
N SER A 503 -20.01 9.93 16.43
CA SER A 503 -20.70 8.79 17.02
C SER A 503 -22.18 9.17 17.05
N LEU A 504 -22.92 8.80 16.02
CA LEU A 504 -24.36 8.65 16.15
C LEU A 504 -24.55 7.48 17.12
N SER A 505 -24.78 7.85 18.38
CA SER A 505 -25.22 6.93 19.42
C SER A 505 -26.52 6.28 18.96
N GLN A 506 -26.43 5.11 18.34
CA GLN A 506 -27.62 4.34 17.99
C GLN A 506 -28.24 3.78 19.28
N LYS A 507 -29.43 4.29 19.60
CA LYS A 507 -30.39 3.55 20.42
C LYS A 507 -30.69 2.23 19.71
N LYS A 508 -30.70 1.16 20.50
CA LYS A 508 -31.01 -0.22 20.12
C LYS A 508 -32.28 -0.30 19.26
N THR A 509 -32.28 -1.28 18.35
CA THR A 509 -33.42 -1.99 17.72
C THR A 509 -33.81 -1.73 16.25
N GLU A 510 -32.88 -1.45 15.33
CA GLU A 510 -33.16 -1.65 13.88
C GLU A 510 -31.98 -2.31 13.14
N PRO A 511 -32.23 -3.13 12.10
CA PRO A 511 -31.20 -3.84 11.36
C PRO A 511 -30.26 -2.85 10.64
N PHE A 512 -28.97 -3.18 10.63
CA PHE A 512 -27.91 -2.44 9.97
C PHE A 512 -28.26 -2.16 8.50
N ASP A 513 -28.53 -0.89 8.18
CA ASP A 513 -28.47 -0.39 6.81
C ASP A 513 -27.06 0.18 6.58
N PRO A 514 -26.18 -0.51 5.80
CA PRO A 514 -24.84 0.01 5.47
C PRO A 514 -24.89 1.28 4.61
N PHE A 515 -26.07 1.73 4.19
CA PHE A 515 -26.29 2.93 3.39
C PHE A 515 -27.16 3.92 4.16
N PRO A 516 -26.59 4.84 4.96
CA PRO A 516 -27.39 5.97 5.41
C PRO A 516 -27.91 6.70 4.17
N ASP A 517 -29.23 6.83 4.06
CA ASP A 517 -29.90 7.44 2.92
C ASP A 517 -29.46 8.92 2.82
N PHE A 518 -28.41 9.18 2.02
CA PHE A 518 -27.86 10.53 1.73
C PHE A 518 -28.87 11.44 1.00
N LYS A 519 -30.14 11.01 0.85
CA LYS A 519 -31.22 11.77 0.23
C LYS A 519 -31.65 13.04 0.98
N LYS A 520 -31.26 13.23 2.25
CA LYS A 520 -31.73 14.39 3.04
C LYS A 520 -30.91 15.67 2.88
N THR A 521 -29.75 15.61 2.24
CA THR A 521 -28.99 16.79 1.82
C THR A 521 -28.92 16.73 0.30
N GLY A 522 -29.67 17.58 -0.41
CA GLY A 522 -29.91 17.51 -1.86
C GLY A 522 -28.70 17.70 -2.79
N ASN A 523 -27.49 17.34 -2.36
CA ASN A 523 -26.30 17.15 -3.19
C ASN A 523 -25.52 15.98 -2.59
N SER A 524 -25.51 14.82 -3.26
CA SER A 524 -24.62 13.74 -2.85
C SER A 524 -23.17 14.11 -3.19
N ALA A 525 -22.20 13.62 -2.42
CA ALA A 525 -20.78 13.79 -2.74
C ALA A 525 -20.44 13.26 -4.15
N ALA A 526 -21.20 12.28 -4.64
CA ALA A 526 -21.14 11.77 -6.00
C ALA A 526 -21.56 12.83 -7.04
N ASP A 527 -22.62 13.59 -6.78
CA ASP A 527 -23.09 14.65 -7.68
C ASP A 527 -22.06 15.79 -7.79
N THR A 528 -21.44 16.12 -6.67
CA THR A 528 -20.35 17.13 -6.61
C THR A 528 -19.11 16.64 -7.36
N TYR A 529 -18.72 15.39 -7.16
CA TYR A 529 -17.58 14.76 -7.83
C TYR A 529 -17.75 14.70 -9.37
N VAL A 530 -18.94 14.32 -9.85
CA VAL A 530 -19.25 14.23 -11.29
C VAL A 530 -19.34 15.60 -11.94
N LYS A 531 -19.96 16.59 -11.29
CA LYS A 531 -20.02 17.98 -11.79
C LYS A 531 -18.61 18.60 -11.89
N ILE A 532 -17.71 18.25 -10.96
CA ILE A 532 -16.34 18.76 -10.95
C ILE A 532 -15.48 18.05 -12.02
N LEU A 533 -15.62 16.74 -12.21
CA LEU A 533 -14.94 16.02 -13.30
C LEU A 533 -15.42 16.49 -14.68
N ALA A 534 -16.68 16.87 -14.81
CA ALA A 534 -17.22 17.49 -16.02
C ALA A 534 -16.58 18.86 -16.29
N MET A 535 -16.43 19.70 -15.25
CA MET A 535 -15.72 20.97 -15.34
C MET A 535 -14.23 20.80 -15.71
N ILE A 536 -13.55 19.79 -15.14
CA ILE A 536 -12.14 19.49 -15.42
C ILE A 536 -11.92 19.06 -16.88
N ASN A 537 -12.92 18.46 -17.52
CA ASN A 537 -12.87 18.00 -18.91
C ASN A 537 -13.53 18.96 -19.92
N GLY A 538 -13.99 20.14 -19.48
CA GLY A 538 -14.70 21.10 -20.36
C GLY A 538 -16.07 20.61 -20.85
N LEU A 539 -16.66 19.60 -20.20
CA LEU A 539 -17.95 19.04 -20.55
C LEU A 539 -19.07 19.78 -19.78
N ASN A 540 -20.04 20.35 -20.52
CA ASN A 540 -21.28 20.84 -19.93
C ASN A 540 -22.20 19.64 -19.62
N ILE A 541 -22.33 19.27 -18.35
CA ILE A 541 -23.34 18.29 -17.92
C ILE A 541 -24.51 19.06 -17.32
N LEU A 542 -25.61 19.11 -18.08
CA LEU A 542 -26.93 19.48 -17.57
C LEU A 542 -27.46 18.30 -16.73
N ASP A 543 -28.00 18.60 -15.55
CA ASP A 543 -28.52 17.66 -14.53
C ASP A 543 -29.44 16.58 -15.13
N THR A 544 -28.84 15.46 -15.55
CA THR A 544 -29.53 14.25 -15.98
C THR A 544 -28.86 13.04 -15.34
N LYS A 545 -29.67 12.04 -14.96
CA LYS A 545 -29.33 10.90 -14.09
C LYS A 545 -27.90 10.40 -14.27
N ILE A 546 -27.11 10.60 -13.22
CA ILE A 546 -25.65 10.53 -13.18
C ILE A 546 -25.09 9.09 -13.28
N SER A 547 -25.92 8.06 -13.06
CA SER A 547 -25.44 6.67 -12.93
C SER A 547 -24.78 6.08 -14.17
N GLU A 548 -25.17 6.50 -15.38
CA GLU A 548 -24.60 5.94 -16.62
C GLU A 548 -23.29 6.62 -17.05
N LYS A 549 -23.06 7.88 -16.66
CA LYS A 549 -21.84 8.63 -17.02
C LYS A 549 -20.66 8.42 -16.06
N THR A 550 -20.90 8.02 -14.81
CA THR A 550 -19.82 7.67 -13.86
C THR A 550 -18.95 6.53 -14.42
N MET A 551 -19.57 5.54 -15.08
CA MET A 551 -18.85 4.43 -15.74
C MET A 551 -17.98 4.88 -16.92
N GLU A 552 -18.31 5.99 -17.57
CA GLU A 552 -17.58 6.51 -18.73
C GLU A 552 -16.34 7.32 -18.31
N ILE A 553 -16.41 8.02 -17.17
CA ILE A 553 -15.26 8.74 -16.60
C ILE A 553 -14.27 7.77 -15.94
N ASP A 554 -14.76 6.68 -15.34
CA ASP A 554 -13.88 5.60 -14.86
C ASP A 554 -13.02 5.02 -16.01
N ARG A 555 -13.55 4.91 -17.23
CA ARG A 555 -12.74 4.47 -18.40
C ARG A 555 -11.57 5.39 -18.74
N LEU A 556 -11.70 6.70 -18.51
CA LEU A 556 -10.62 7.68 -18.70
C LEU A 556 -9.50 7.52 -17.66
N PHE A 557 -9.81 7.07 -16.44
CA PHE A 557 -8.83 6.72 -15.41
C PHE A 557 -8.23 5.32 -15.61
N LEU A 558 -8.96 4.41 -16.26
CA LEU A 558 -8.63 2.97 -16.32
C LEU A 558 -7.71 2.57 -17.48
N GLY A 559 -7.20 3.50 -18.29
CA GLY A 559 -6.09 3.25 -19.21
C GLY A 559 -6.21 1.94 -20.03
N THR A 560 -7.32 1.75 -20.73
CA THR A 560 -7.40 0.68 -21.74
C THR A 560 -6.89 1.23 -23.06
N GLY A 561 -5.76 0.70 -23.53
CA GLY A 561 -5.19 1.05 -24.81
C GLY A 561 -6.06 0.56 -25.96
N ASN A 562 -6.59 1.49 -26.75
CA ASN A 562 -6.37 1.55 -28.20
C ASN A 562 -6.96 2.87 -28.69
N SER A 563 -6.08 3.73 -29.19
CA SER A 563 -6.45 4.96 -29.88
C SER A 563 -7.02 4.61 -31.25
N GLU A 564 -8.34 4.71 -31.40
CA GLU A 564 -8.94 5.04 -32.70
C GLU A 564 -9.81 6.29 -32.53
N HIS A 565 -9.60 7.25 -33.42
CA HIS A 565 -10.33 8.51 -33.49
C HIS A 565 -11.85 8.26 -33.56
N ILE A 566 -12.59 8.69 -32.53
CA ILE A 566 -14.04 8.84 -32.64
C ILE A 566 -14.32 10.29 -33.06
N ASP A 567 -14.63 10.46 -34.35
CA ASP A 567 -15.16 11.70 -34.92
C ASP A 567 -16.64 11.84 -34.54
N ILE A 568 -16.95 12.78 -33.64
CA ILE A 568 -18.28 12.98 -33.04
C ILE A 568 -19.20 13.82 -33.95
N SER A 569 -18.85 14.03 -35.22
CA SER A 569 -19.65 14.85 -36.14
C SER A 569 -20.83 14.12 -36.83
N LYS A 570 -21.07 12.82 -36.55
CA LYS A 570 -22.03 12.01 -37.34
C LYS A 570 -23.12 11.23 -36.61
N SER A 571 -23.33 11.39 -35.31
CA SER A 571 -24.42 10.70 -34.60
C SER A 571 -25.58 11.62 -34.14
N ALA A 572 -25.84 12.69 -34.89
CA ALA A 572 -27.11 13.40 -34.81
C ALA A 572 -28.07 12.80 -35.84
N ASN A 573 -28.91 11.86 -35.43
CA ASN A 573 -30.28 11.60 -35.93
C ASN A 573 -30.72 10.17 -35.60
N SER A 574 -31.47 9.99 -34.51
CA SER A 574 -32.74 9.22 -34.52
C SER A 574 -33.37 9.17 -33.13
N SER A 575 -34.47 9.92 -33.00
CA SER A 575 -35.68 9.58 -32.26
C SER A 575 -35.58 8.90 -30.88
N ILE A 576 -35.68 9.70 -29.82
CA ILE A 576 -36.59 9.36 -28.70
C ILE A 576 -37.45 10.60 -28.42
N SER A 577 -38.74 10.44 -28.72
CA SER A 577 -39.81 11.40 -28.55
C SER A 577 -40.31 11.45 -27.10
N THR A 578 -40.68 12.67 -26.69
CA THR A 578 -41.79 13.00 -25.76
C THR A 578 -41.73 12.45 -24.33
N CYS A 579 -41.26 13.29 -23.41
CA CYS A 579 -41.99 13.69 -22.18
C CYS A 579 -41.24 14.85 -21.51
N MET A 580 -41.57 16.10 -21.88
CA MET A 580 -41.22 17.29 -21.09
C MET A 580 -42.45 17.69 -20.23
N PRO A 581 -42.29 17.99 -18.94
CA PRO A 581 -43.07 19.03 -18.28
C PRO A 581 -42.44 20.39 -18.59
N GLU A 582 -43.28 21.35 -18.97
CA GLU A 582 -42.92 22.73 -19.23
C GLU A 582 -42.40 23.43 -17.95
N LYS A 583 -41.33 24.22 -18.13
CA LYS A 583 -40.75 25.24 -17.22
C LYS A 583 -40.00 24.75 -15.96
N ALA A 584 -38.66 24.74 -16.04
CA ALA A 584 -37.77 24.93 -14.90
C ALA A 584 -37.08 26.32 -15.01
N PRO A 585 -36.94 27.10 -13.92
CA PRO A 585 -36.45 28.48 -13.97
C PRO A 585 -34.91 28.55 -14.16
N ALA A 586 -34.47 29.53 -14.96
CA ALA A 586 -33.05 29.88 -15.08
C ALA A 586 -32.57 30.59 -13.80
N PHE A 587 -31.62 30.00 -13.08
CA PHE A 587 -30.93 30.68 -11.99
C PHE A 587 -29.73 31.47 -12.54
N SER A 588 -29.78 32.79 -12.42
CA SER A 588 -28.62 33.68 -12.61
C SER A 588 -28.01 33.98 -11.24
N MET A 589 -26.76 33.59 -10.99
CA MET A 589 -26.00 34.04 -9.82
C MET A 589 -25.47 35.45 -10.10
N LYS A 590 -25.75 36.39 -9.20
CA LYS A 590 -25.22 37.76 -9.21
C LYS A 590 -24.14 37.89 -8.14
N SER A 591 -23.13 38.72 -8.39
CA SER A 591 -22.13 39.10 -7.40
C SER A 591 -22.78 39.73 -6.16
N GLY A 592 -22.34 39.32 -4.97
CA GLY A 592 -22.84 39.82 -3.70
C GLY A 592 -22.73 38.80 -2.55
N THR A 593 -23.16 39.22 -1.37
CA THR A 593 -23.22 38.37 -0.17
C THR A 593 -24.29 37.29 -0.33
N GLN A 594 -23.88 36.04 -0.22
CA GLN A 594 -24.69 34.83 -0.35
C GLN A 594 -24.55 34.04 0.94
N GLU A 595 -25.67 33.69 1.58
CA GLU A 595 -25.66 32.84 2.75
C GLU A 595 -25.66 31.37 2.32
N ILE A 596 -24.60 30.64 2.69
CA ILE A 596 -24.46 29.21 2.38
C ILE A 596 -24.21 28.48 3.70
N MET A 597 -25.11 27.55 4.05
CA MET A 597 -25.04 26.79 5.30
C MET A 597 -24.97 27.67 6.57
N GLY A 598 -25.71 28.78 6.59
CA GLY A 598 -25.78 29.68 7.76
C GLY A 598 -24.60 30.64 7.91
N MET A 599 -23.72 30.72 6.89
CA MET A 599 -22.57 31.61 6.86
C MET A 599 -22.65 32.54 5.65
N GLU A 600 -22.42 33.82 5.85
CA GLU A 600 -22.41 34.82 4.78
C GLU A 600 -21.08 34.83 4.03
N PHE A 601 -21.12 34.60 2.72
CA PHE A 601 -19.97 34.65 1.81
C PHE A 601 -20.15 35.76 0.80
N ASN A 602 -19.18 36.65 0.68
CA ASN A 602 -19.20 37.68 -0.36
C ASN A 602 -18.60 37.11 -1.65
N ILE A 603 -19.44 36.81 -2.64
CA ILE A 603 -19.02 36.14 -3.87
C ILE A 603 -18.91 37.17 -5.00
N ASP A 604 -17.71 37.30 -5.56
CA ASP A 604 -17.45 38.07 -6.78
C ASP A 604 -17.41 37.10 -7.98
N VAL A 605 -18.52 37.06 -8.70
CA VAL A 605 -18.75 36.12 -9.81
C VAL A 605 -17.83 36.45 -11.00
N ASP A 606 -17.48 37.72 -11.21
CA ASP A 606 -16.62 38.14 -12.32
C ASP A 606 -15.16 37.68 -12.09
N LYS A 607 -14.72 37.70 -10.84
CA LYS A 607 -13.40 37.18 -10.44
C LYS A 607 -13.32 35.66 -10.59
N LEU A 608 -14.39 34.94 -10.26
CA LEU A 608 -14.52 33.49 -10.47
C LEU A 608 -14.49 33.11 -11.96
N ILE A 609 -15.18 33.88 -12.81
CA ILE A 609 -15.16 33.66 -14.27
C ILE A 609 -13.76 33.88 -14.84
N THR A 610 -13.01 34.86 -14.32
CA THR A 610 -11.64 35.13 -14.76
C THR A 610 -10.66 34.01 -14.36
N ILE A 611 -10.84 33.40 -13.18
CA ILE A 611 -10.04 32.25 -12.70
C ILE A 611 -10.32 30.97 -13.50
N VAL A 612 -11.55 30.79 -14.00
CA VAL A 612 -11.93 29.60 -14.78
C VAL A 612 -11.45 29.66 -16.23
N LYS A 613 -11.24 30.87 -16.76
CA LYS A 613 -10.77 31.10 -18.15
C LYS A 613 -9.25 31.10 -18.32
N GLY A 614 -8.46 31.02 -17.24
CA GLY A 614 -6.99 30.91 -17.26
C GLY A 614 -6.53 29.59 -16.69
#